data_AF-A0A7V9ND28-F1
#
_entry.id   AF-A0A7V9ND28-F1
#
_cell.length_a   1.000
_cell.length_b   1.000
_cell.length_c   1.000
_cell.angle_alpha   90.00
_cell.angle_beta   90.00
_cell.angle_gamma   90.00
#
_symmetry.space_group_name_H-M   'P 1'
#
loop_
_entity.id
_entity.type
_entity.pdbx_description
1 polymer ?
#
loop_
_entity_poly.entity_id
_entity_poly.type
_entity_poly.pdbx_seq_one_letter_code
_entity_poly.pdbx_strand_id
1 'polypeptide(L)'
;MSLYGLLDELSDASVHRSLSDLTPLLTDSDFRGRVVVGGDLNTTTAWREPSLRRRDQGVLDRFEALGLVDLLREKREPGPLAGCTCGLGERCEHTWTRLGRGKAPIQTDYLFASRDLVTRLKTCEALSPPDWREYSDHAPIIATFE
;
A
#
# COMPACT_ATOMS: atom_id res chain seq x y z
N MET A 1 7.34 -5.51 -8.48
CA MET A 1 8.20 -4.88 -9.50
C MET A 1 9.09 -3.83 -8.83
N SER A 2 10.37 -3.69 -9.17
CA SER A 2 11.25 -2.63 -8.62
C SER A 2 11.17 -1.38 -9.52
N LEU A 3 11.10 -0.18 -8.93
CA LEU A 3 11.21 1.09 -9.66
C LEU A 3 12.48 1.16 -10.54
N TYR A 4 13.50 0.39 -10.17
CA TYR A 4 14.81 0.34 -10.84
C TYR A 4 15.06 -0.94 -11.64
N GLY A 5 14.09 -1.85 -11.75
CA GLY A 5 14.31 -3.14 -12.42
C GLY A 5 15.41 -3.99 -11.76
N LEU A 6 15.77 -3.71 -10.50
CA LEU A 6 16.74 -4.49 -9.74
C LEU A 6 16.06 -5.78 -9.26
N LEU A 7 16.31 -6.87 -9.99
CA LEU A 7 15.74 -8.19 -9.70
C LEU A 7 16.44 -8.91 -8.54
N ASP A 8 17.63 -8.44 -8.13
CA ASP A 8 18.47 -9.06 -7.10
C ASP A 8 18.26 -8.48 -5.69
N GLU A 9 17.49 -7.40 -5.54
CA GLU A 9 17.20 -6.81 -4.24
C GLU A 9 15.87 -7.32 -3.67
N LEU A 10 15.85 -7.61 -2.37
CA LEU A 10 14.62 -7.91 -1.65
C LEU A 10 13.67 -6.70 -1.77
N SER A 11 12.36 -6.96 -1.88
CA SER A 11 11.36 -5.94 -2.24
C SER A 11 11.38 -4.70 -1.34
N ASP A 12 11.57 -4.89 -0.04
CA ASP A 12 11.72 -3.83 0.96
C ASP A 12 12.92 -2.90 0.68
N ALA A 13 14.08 -3.44 0.32
CA ALA A 13 15.29 -2.66 0.05
C ALA A 13 15.07 -1.79 -1.19
N SER A 14 14.42 -2.33 -2.22
CA SER A 14 14.06 -1.56 -3.41
C SER A 14 13.09 -0.43 -3.06
N VAL A 15 12.05 -0.67 -2.26
CA VAL A 15 11.08 0.39 -1.90
C VAL A 15 11.74 1.45 -1.03
N HIS A 16 12.60 1.06 -0.08
CA HIS A 16 13.38 2.01 0.72
C HIS A 16 14.32 2.88 -0.13
N ARG A 17 14.96 2.30 -1.15
CA ARG A 17 15.79 3.03 -2.11
C ARG A 17 14.94 4.03 -2.89
N SER A 18 13.85 3.57 -3.51
CA SER A 18 12.90 4.43 -4.23
C SER A 18 12.39 5.59 -3.39
N LEU A 19 12.01 5.33 -2.13
CA LEU A 19 11.60 6.40 -1.21
C LEU A 19 12.72 7.38 -0.89
N SER A 20 13.97 6.92 -0.78
CA SER A 20 15.12 7.80 -0.58
C SER A 20 15.30 8.75 -1.76
N ASP A 21 15.18 8.22 -2.98
CA ASP A 21 15.35 9.01 -4.21
C ASP A 21 14.19 9.98 -4.44
N LEU A 22 12.98 9.61 -4.00
CA LEU A 22 11.82 10.50 -4.02
C LEU A 22 11.80 11.51 -2.87
N THR A 23 12.59 11.32 -1.80
CA THR A 23 12.57 12.16 -0.61
C THR A 23 12.69 13.66 -0.91
N PRO A 24 13.54 14.14 -1.84
CA PRO A 24 13.58 15.55 -2.21
C PRO A 24 12.20 16.07 -2.67
N LEU A 25 11.49 15.33 -3.54
CA LEU A 25 10.14 15.70 -3.98
C LEU A 25 9.10 15.65 -2.84
N LEU A 26 9.25 14.69 -1.92
CA LEU A 26 8.35 14.53 -0.79
C LEU A 26 8.53 15.60 0.30
N THR A 27 9.70 16.24 0.35
CA THR A 27 10.06 17.21 1.40
C THR A 27 10.11 18.65 0.88
N ASP A 28 10.19 18.85 -0.43
CA ASP A 28 10.17 20.15 -1.10
C ASP A 28 8.87 20.92 -0.79
N SER A 29 8.99 22.20 -0.45
CA SER A 29 7.85 23.03 -0.06
C SER A 29 6.79 23.21 -1.15
N ASP A 30 7.19 23.15 -2.42
CA ASP A 30 6.30 23.38 -3.55
C ASP A 30 5.47 22.13 -3.88
N PHE A 31 6.03 20.94 -3.59
CA PHE A 31 5.43 19.66 -3.95
C PHE A 31 4.82 18.90 -2.77
N ARG A 32 5.37 19.02 -1.55
CA ARG A 32 5.01 18.18 -0.38
C ARG A 32 3.52 18.12 -0.03
N GLY A 33 2.72 19.12 -0.43
CA GLY A 33 1.28 19.17 -0.20
C GLY A 33 0.43 18.52 -1.32
N ARG A 34 1.04 18.07 -2.41
CA ARG A 34 0.34 17.63 -3.65
C ARG A 34 0.87 16.29 -4.17
N VAL A 35 1.29 15.41 -3.28
CA VAL A 35 1.88 14.14 -3.65
C VAL A 35 0.86 13.02 -3.54
N VAL A 36 0.84 12.16 -4.56
CA VAL A 36 0.31 10.79 -4.49
C VAL A 36 1.42 9.83 -4.89
N VAL A 37 1.65 8.80 -4.09
CA VAL A 37 2.58 7.70 -4.40
C VAL A 37 1.88 6.38 -4.18
N GLY A 38 1.91 5.47 -5.14
CA GLY A 38 1.32 4.17 -4.98
C GLY A 38 1.70 3.18 -6.06
N GLY A 39 1.30 1.93 -5.86
CA GLY A 39 1.58 0.80 -6.73
C GLY A 39 1.82 -0.48 -5.95
N ASP A 40 2.30 -1.50 -6.66
CA ASP A 40 2.72 -2.78 -6.08
C ASP A 40 4.04 -2.62 -5.31
N LEU A 41 3.96 -2.61 -3.98
CA LEU A 41 5.13 -2.51 -3.10
C LEU A 41 5.76 -3.87 -2.78
N ASN A 42 5.15 -4.99 -3.20
CA ASN A 42 5.51 -6.34 -2.73
C ASN A 42 5.79 -6.42 -1.22
N THR A 43 5.00 -5.68 -0.44
CA THR A 43 5.13 -5.52 1.00
C THR A 43 3.78 -5.86 1.61
N THR A 44 3.74 -6.64 2.69
CA THR A 44 2.48 -6.94 3.37
C THR A 44 2.69 -7.18 4.87
N THR A 45 1.77 -6.71 5.69
CA THR A 45 1.77 -7.00 7.13
C THR A 45 0.91 -8.22 7.48
N ALA A 46 0.42 -8.94 6.45
CA ALA A 46 -0.39 -10.14 6.60
C ALA A 46 0.41 -11.41 6.96
N TRP A 47 1.74 -11.32 7.05
CA TRP A 47 2.61 -12.43 7.43
C TRP A 47 2.29 -12.94 8.83
N ARG A 48 2.25 -14.27 9.00
CA ARG A 48 2.22 -14.92 10.32
C ARG A 48 3.58 -14.83 11.02
N GLU A 49 4.66 -14.86 10.25
CA GLU A 49 6.02 -14.77 10.78
C GLU A 49 6.32 -13.34 11.26
N PRO A 50 6.64 -13.12 12.54
CA PRO A 50 6.82 -11.75 13.09
C PRO A 50 8.00 -10.98 12.50
N SER A 51 9.08 -11.67 12.09
CA SER A 51 10.26 -11.08 11.46
C SER A 51 9.90 -10.41 10.12
N LEU A 52 9.24 -11.17 9.22
CA LEU A 52 8.77 -10.68 7.93
C LEU A 52 7.74 -9.57 8.09
N ARG A 53 6.81 -9.71 9.04
CA ARG A 53 5.84 -8.66 9.34
C ARG A 53 6.52 -7.35 9.76
N ARG A 54 7.49 -7.40 10.68
CA ARG A 54 8.21 -6.20 11.15
C ARG A 54 9.02 -5.54 10.05
N ARG A 55 9.64 -6.34 9.18
CA ARG A 55 10.37 -5.87 8.02
C ARG A 55 9.46 -5.06 7.10
N ASP A 56 8.34 -5.65 6.70
CA ASP A 56 7.38 -5.02 5.80
C ASP A 56 6.69 -3.81 6.46
N GLN A 57 6.44 -3.88 7.77
CA GLN A 57 5.94 -2.74 8.55
C GLN A 57 6.90 -1.56 8.48
N GLY A 58 8.22 -1.78 8.57
CA GLY A 58 9.22 -0.70 8.48
C GLY A 58 9.20 0.05 7.14
N VAL A 59 8.81 -0.62 6.05
CA VAL A 59 8.59 0.03 4.76
C VAL A 59 7.40 0.98 4.84
N LEU A 60 6.26 0.53 5.38
CA LEU A 60 5.04 1.32 5.51
C LEU A 60 5.23 2.50 6.49
N ASP A 61 5.89 2.26 7.63
CA ASP A 61 6.22 3.28 8.62
C ASP A 61 7.04 4.43 8.00
N ARG A 62 7.86 4.13 6.99
CA ARG A 62 8.64 5.15 6.29
C ARG A 62 7.77 6.09 5.46
N PHE A 63 6.69 5.60 4.83
CA PHE A 63 5.72 6.46 4.15
C PHE A 63 5.07 7.42 5.15
N GLU A 64 4.65 6.91 6.31
CA GLU A 64 4.05 7.72 7.38
C GLU A 64 5.02 8.76 7.94
N ALA A 65 6.29 8.39 8.15
CA ALA A 65 7.35 9.29 8.60
C ALA A 65 7.66 10.41 7.60
N LEU A 66 7.43 10.16 6.29
CA LEU A 66 7.53 11.16 5.23
C LEU A 66 6.27 12.03 5.11
N GLY A 67 5.31 11.89 6.03
CA GLY A 67 4.08 12.68 6.05
C GLY A 67 3.03 12.23 5.03
N LEU A 68 3.14 10.99 4.55
CA LEU A 68 2.15 10.40 3.66
C LEU A 68 1.14 9.54 4.44
N VAL A 69 -0.09 9.47 3.95
CA VAL A 69 -1.21 8.75 4.58
C VAL A 69 -1.69 7.65 3.66
N ASP A 70 -1.87 6.43 4.17
CA ASP A 70 -2.47 5.31 3.45
C ASP A 70 -3.96 5.58 3.17
N LEU A 71 -4.30 5.79 1.90
CA LEU A 71 -5.66 6.16 1.49
C LEU A 71 -6.64 5.00 1.56
N LEU A 72 -6.18 3.77 1.33
CA LEU A 72 -7.03 2.59 1.48
C LEU A 72 -7.41 2.42 2.94
N ARG A 73 -6.45 2.61 3.85
CA ARG A 73 -6.73 2.58 5.30
C ARG A 73 -7.72 3.67 5.72
N GLU A 74 -7.60 4.88 5.16
CA GLU A 74 -8.46 6.03 5.48
C GLU A 74 -9.93 5.82 5.06
N LYS A 75 -10.18 5.15 3.95
CA LYS A 75 -11.53 5.00 3.36
C LYS A 75 -12.10 3.58 3.42
N ARG A 76 -11.39 2.64 4.05
CA ARG A 76 -11.88 1.26 4.18
C ARG A 76 -13.18 1.19 4.97
N GLU A 77 -14.02 0.23 4.59
CA GLU A 77 -15.12 -0.21 5.44
C GLU A 77 -14.59 -0.88 6.71
N PRO A 78 -15.29 -0.72 7.86
CA PRO A 78 -14.93 -1.42 9.09
C PRO A 78 -14.98 -2.94 8.96
N GLY A 79 -14.15 -3.62 9.74
CA GLY A 79 -14.12 -5.08 9.83
C GLY A 79 -12.91 -5.72 9.14
N PRO A 80 -12.68 -7.02 9.36
CA PRO A 80 -11.50 -7.70 8.86
C PRO A 80 -11.63 -8.07 7.39
N LEU A 81 -10.51 -8.09 6.67
CA LEU A 81 -10.45 -8.73 5.36
C LEU A 81 -10.74 -10.23 5.49
N ALA A 82 -11.86 -10.67 4.90
CA ALA A 82 -12.29 -12.06 4.92
C ALA A 82 -11.19 -12.97 4.35
N GLY A 83 -10.75 -13.97 5.11
CA GLY A 83 -9.68 -14.90 4.69
C GLY A 83 -8.25 -14.37 4.85
N CYS A 84 -8.05 -13.18 5.44
CA CYS A 84 -6.71 -12.68 5.74
C CYS A 84 -6.00 -13.54 6.80
N THR A 85 -4.70 -13.79 6.60
CA THR A 85 -3.89 -14.67 7.45
C THR A 85 -3.10 -13.95 8.53
N CYS A 86 -3.31 -12.64 8.73
CA CYS A 86 -2.52 -11.80 9.63
C CYS A 86 -2.65 -12.15 11.13
N GLY A 87 -3.65 -12.93 11.51
CA GLY A 87 -3.87 -13.35 12.90
C GLY A 87 -4.35 -12.24 13.83
N LEU A 88 -4.74 -11.07 13.31
CA LEU A 88 -5.27 -9.95 14.10
C LEU A 88 -6.79 -10.07 14.36
N GLY A 89 -7.46 -11.02 13.70
CA GLY A 89 -8.92 -11.21 13.82
C GLY A 89 -9.67 -9.93 13.40
N GLU A 90 -10.62 -9.49 14.23
CA GLU A 90 -11.41 -8.27 14.04
C GLU A 90 -10.57 -6.97 13.92
N ARG A 91 -9.30 -7.01 14.36
CA ARG A 91 -8.37 -5.88 14.24
C ARG A 91 -7.60 -5.87 12.90
N CYS A 92 -7.95 -6.73 11.96
CA CYS A 92 -7.37 -6.74 10.63
C CYS A 92 -7.77 -5.46 9.88
N GLU A 93 -6.77 -4.66 9.50
CA GLU A 93 -6.96 -3.43 8.73
C GLU A 93 -6.64 -3.61 7.23
N HIS A 94 -6.33 -4.83 6.79
CA HIS A 94 -5.98 -5.09 5.39
C HIS A 94 -7.17 -4.84 4.45
N THR A 95 -6.83 -4.37 3.26
CA THR A 95 -7.72 -4.26 2.11
C THR A 95 -7.29 -5.28 1.06
N TRP A 96 -8.26 -5.87 0.37
CA TRP A 96 -7.91 -6.80 -0.70
C TRP A 96 -7.34 -6.03 -1.89
N THR A 97 -6.05 -6.24 -2.20
CA THR A 97 -5.44 -5.66 -3.39
C THR A 97 -4.78 -6.69 -4.30
N ARG A 98 -4.65 -7.95 -3.85
CA ARG A 98 -4.12 -9.03 -4.66
C ARG A 98 -4.65 -10.40 -4.24
N LEU A 99 -4.75 -11.31 -5.21
CA LEU A 99 -4.92 -12.74 -4.93
C LEU A 99 -3.56 -13.40 -4.61
N GLY A 100 -3.31 -13.70 -3.34
CA GLY A 100 -2.08 -14.33 -2.89
C GLY A 100 -1.94 -15.80 -3.28
N ARG A 101 -0.76 -16.38 -3.02
CA ARG A 101 -0.51 -17.82 -3.18
C ARG A 101 -1.49 -18.62 -2.31
N GLY A 102 -2.13 -19.64 -2.90
CA GLY A 102 -3.20 -20.39 -2.23
C GLY A 102 -4.57 -19.70 -2.25
N LYS A 103 -4.73 -18.62 -3.04
CA LYS A 103 -5.98 -17.86 -3.22
C LYS A 103 -6.45 -17.09 -1.97
N ALA A 104 -5.56 -16.86 -1.01
CA ALA A 104 -5.86 -15.99 0.12
C ALA A 104 -5.77 -14.52 -0.30
N PRO A 105 -6.71 -13.65 0.11
CA PRO A 105 -6.64 -12.23 -0.19
C PRO A 105 -5.53 -11.56 0.64
N ILE A 106 -4.72 -10.72 -0.02
CA ILE A 106 -3.62 -9.99 0.62
C ILE A 106 -3.62 -8.53 0.15
N GLN A 107 -3.01 -7.67 0.97
CA GLN A 107 -2.67 -6.31 0.58
C GLN A 107 -1.18 -6.25 0.24
N THR A 108 -0.86 -5.94 -1.01
CA THR A 108 0.52 -5.72 -1.50
C THR A 108 0.67 -4.40 -2.22
N ASP A 109 -0.44 -3.90 -2.74
CA ASP A 109 -0.56 -2.63 -3.41
C ASP A 109 -1.11 -1.60 -2.44
N TYR A 110 -0.54 -0.41 -2.48
CA TYR A 110 -0.86 0.70 -1.60
C TYR A 110 -0.96 1.99 -2.39
N LEU A 111 -1.74 2.93 -1.87
CA LEU A 111 -1.82 4.29 -2.39
C LEU A 111 -1.73 5.26 -1.22
N PHE A 112 -0.72 6.11 -1.25
CA PHE A 112 -0.44 7.10 -0.23
C PHE A 112 -0.59 8.51 -0.80
N ALA A 113 -1.03 9.46 0.03
CA ALA A 113 -1.04 10.88 -0.32
C ALA A 113 -0.50 11.77 0.79
N SER A 114 -0.02 12.95 0.41
CA SER A 114 0.33 14.01 1.37
C SER A 114 -0.88 14.41 2.20
N ARG A 115 -0.65 14.74 3.48
CA ARG A 115 -1.72 15.13 4.43
C ARG A 115 -2.65 16.22 3.89
N ASP A 116 -2.11 17.23 3.23
CA ASP A 116 -2.91 18.31 2.63
C ASP A 116 -3.89 17.80 1.57
N LEU A 117 -3.46 16.82 0.76
CA LEU A 117 -4.28 16.25 -0.31
C LEU A 117 -5.34 15.30 0.23
N VAL A 118 -5.07 14.62 1.35
CA VAL A 118 -6.05 13.77 2.05
C VAL A 118 -7.30 14.55 2.46
N THR A 119 -7.17 15.85 2.77
CA THR A 119 -8.33 16.69 3.12
C THR A 119 -9.35 16.82 1.97
N ARG A 120 -8.92 16.54 0.74
CA ARG A 120 -9.75 16.55 -0.48
C ARG A 120 -10.17 15.15 -0.92
N LEU A 121 -9.82 14.10 -0.18
CA LEU A 121 -10.11 12.72 -0.53
C LEU A 121 -11.60 12.40 -0.36
N LYS A 122 -12.28 12.15 -1.48
CA LYS A 122 -13.68 11.71 -1.50
C LYS A 122 -13.77 10.21 -1.23
N THR A 123 -13.12 9.42 -2.07
CA THR A 123 -13.18 7.96 -2.05
C THR A 123 -11.78 7.39 -2.31
N CYS A 124 -11.51 6.22 -1.74
CA CYS A 124 -10.40 5.36 -2.14
C CYS A 124 -10.82 3.91 -1.98
N GLU A 125 -10.73 3.14 -3.05
CA GLU A 125 -11.15 1.74 -3.05
C GLU A 125 -10.26 0.89 -3.96
N ALA A 126 -10.14 -0.39 -3.62
CA ALA A 126 -9.59 -1.41 -4.51
C ALA A 126 -10.77 -2.09 -5.23
N LEU A 127 -10.75 -2.09 -6.56
CA LEU A 127 -11.86 -2.64 -7.35
C LEU A 127 -12.03 -4.13 -7.10
N SER A 128 -13.29 -4.58 -7.06
CA SER A 128 -13.65 -5.98 -6.80
C SER A 128 -13.24 -6.93 -7.94
N PRO A 129 -12.99 -8.22 -7.64
CA PRO A 129 -12.40 -9.16 -8.61
C PRO A 129 -13.17 -9.39 -9.92
N PRO A 130 -14.52 -9.41 -9.96
CA PRO A 130 -15.24 -9.72 -11.21
C PRO A 130 -14.88 -8.80 -12.39
N ASP A 131 -14.41 -7.59 -12.11
CA ASP A 131 -14.23 -6.55 -13.11
C ASP A 131 -12.90 -6.65 -13.88
N TRP A 132 -11.89 -7.34 -13.32
CA TRP A 132 -10.53 -7.33 -13.88
C TRP A 132 -9.71 -8.62 -13.68
N ARG A 133 -10.25 -9.62 -12.97
CA ARG A 133 -9.52 -10.83 -12.57
C ARG A 133 -9.04 -11.71 -13.72
N GLU A 134 -9.62 -11.58 -14.91
CA GLU A 134 -9.11 -12.28 -16.10
C GLU A 134 -7.81 -11.66 -16.64
N TYR A 135 -7.51 -10.40 -16.28
CA TYR A 135 -6.35 -9.66 -16.78
C TYR A 135 -5.19 -9.58 -15.78
N SER A 136 -5.45 -9.70 -14.48
CA SER A 136 -4.46 -9.50 -13.42
C SER A 136 -4.82 -10.26 -12.14
N ASP A 137 -3.83 -10.57 -11.30
CA ASP A 137 -4.02 -10.98 -9.91
C ASP A 137 -4.04 -9.79 -8.92
N HIS A 138 -3.72 -8.58 -9.39
CA HIS A 138 -3.72 -7.32 -8.64
C HIS A 138 -4.92 -6.41 -8.96
N ALA A 139 -5.48 -5.81 -7.92
CA ALA A 139 -6.61 -4.91 -7.97
C ALA A 139 -6.18 -3.49 -8.35
N PRO A 140 -6.85 -2.88 -9.34
CA PRO A 140 -6.79 -1.44 -9.51
C PRO A 140 -7.24 -0.74 -8.23
N ILE A 141 -6.43 0.20 -7.75
CA ILE A 141 -6.78 1.12 -6.65
C ILE A 141 -7.19 2.45 -7.28
N ILE A 142 -8.37 2.93 -6.93
CA ILE A 142 -8.91 4.20 -7.42
C ILE A 142 -9.07 5.14 -6.23
N ALA A 143 -8.49 6.33 -6.32
CA ALA A 143 -8.75 7.43 -5.40
C ALA A 143 -9.34 8.62 -6.17
N THR A 144 -10.38 9.23 -5.61
CA THR A 144 -11.02 10.42 -6.17
C THR A 144 -10.83 11.59 -5.20
N PHE A 145 -10.35 12.71 -5.72
CA PHE A 145 -10.16 13.96 -4.98
C PHE A 145 -11.10 15.05 -5.52
N GLU A 146 -11.50 15.99 -4.67
CA GLU A 146 -12.08 17.28 -5.11
C GLU A 146 -11.03 18.21 -5.67
#